data_AF-A0A1H8EZZ6-F1
#
_entry.id   AF-A0A1H8EZZ6-F1
#
_cell.length_a   1.000
_cell.length_b   1.000
_cell.length_c   1.000
_cell.angle_alpha   90.00
_cell.angle_beta   90.00
_cell.angle_gamma   90.00
#
_symmetry.space_group_name_H-M   'P 1'
#
loop_
_entity.id
_entity.type
_entity.pdbx_description
1 polymer ?
#
loop_
_entity_poly.entity_id
_entity_poly.type
_entity_poly.pdbx_seq_one_letter_code
_entity_poly.pdbx_strand_id
1 'polypeptide(L)'
;MRIVFFNHKGGVSKTTTTFHLGWKLAERGSRVLLVDADPQCNLTGLIMKDDFERYYTEPATRRNNLMEGVDPAFQGRPEPIRHINCFAIDRNPNLFLLPGHPNLTELEPQLSFTQTTQNAFATMQNLPGAFNALIENTCEVYEIDYVLIDLNPGLSAINQNLFSISDMFIIPTNPDPFSLMAINTLANVLPRWSRSAAQMKDAFQNSSYPFPDRNPKFGGAVMQRFNIRNGRPAAPFRNNMDEILTAIETTLAPSLARASMTYPNTVYEAAGIPHNYGMAEIPDFQSLLPQSHSIGVPVYALLDNEIGRTGTVLAQMVEKRDAFNGMFNDFARIIETVKANA
;
A
#
# COMPACT_ATOMS: atom_id res chain seq x y z
N MET A 1 -12.13 3.09 2.45
CA MET A 1 -10.95 3.39 3.29
C MET A 1 -9.69 3.16 2.49
N ARG A 2 -8.77 4.13 2.45
CA ARG A 2 -7.52 4.07 1.68
C ARG A 2 -6.34 3.80 2.58
N ILE A 3 -5.58 2.77 2.24
CA ILE A 3 -4.46 2.26 3.01
C ILE A 3 -3.20 2.34 2.17
N VAL A 4 -2.14 2.89 2.75
CA VAL A 4 -0.82 2.95 2.14
C VAL A 4 0.16 2.13 2.96
N PHE A 5 0.98 1.32 2.29
CA PHE A 5 2.15 0.67 2.90
C PHE A 5 3.38 1.51 2.60
N PHE A 6 3.95 2.16 3.62
CA PHE A 6 5.08 3.06 3.39
C PHE A 6 6.26 2.81 4.31
N ASN A 7 7.42 2.68 3.66
CA ASN A 7 8.72 2.73 4.28
C ASN A 7 9.73 3.10 3.18
N HIS A 8 10.61 4.07 3.46
CA HIS A 8 11.60 4.52 2.49
C HIS A 8 12.76 3.54 2.31
N LYS A 9 12.76 2.44 3.07
CA LYS A 9 13.64 1.30 2.83
C LYS A 9 13.05 0.38 1.76
N GLY A 10 13.88 0.03 0.77
CA GLY A 10 13.56 -1.01 -0.22
C GLY A 10 13.52 -2.41 0.39
N GLY A 11 12.76 -3.33 -0.22
CA GLY A 11 12.81 -4.76 0.16
C GLY A 11 12.19 -5.14 1.50
N VAL A 12 11.37 -4.27 2.09
CA VAL A 12 10.58 -4.54 3.31
C VAL A 12 9.19 -5.12 3.02
N SER A 13 9.00 -5.75 1.86
CA SER A 13 7.76 -6.44 1.47
C SER A 13 6.50 -5.58 1.32
N LYS A 14 6.61 -4.28 0.98
CA LYS A 14 5.45 -3.39 0.70
C LYS A 14 4.48 -4.01 -0.32
N THR A 15 4.93 -4.21 -1.55
CA THR A 15 4.16 -4.83 -2.64
C THR A 15 3.56 -6.16 -2.26
N THR A 16 4.35 -7.03 -1.61
CA THR A 16 3.88 -8.34 -1.19
C THR A 16 2.77 -8.24 -0.15
N THR A 17 2.88 -7.35 0.83
CA THR A 17 1.84 -7.11 1.82
C THR A 17 0.59 -6.46 1.21
N THR A 18 0.75 -5.49 0.32
CA THR A 18 -0.35 -4.87 -0.43
C THR A 18 -1.16 -5.94 -1.15
N PHE A 19 -0.49 -6.82 -1.90
CA PHE A 19 -1.12 -7.91 -2.63
C PHE A 19 -1.83 -8.91 -1.71
N HIS A 20 -1.12 -9.41 -0.69
CA HIS A 20 -1.64 -10.45 0.20
C HIS A 20 -2.75 -9.93 1.12
N LEU A 21 -2.68 -8.70 1.63
CA LEU A 21 -3.76 -8.16 2.44
C LEU A 21 -4.99 -7.83 1.58
N GLY A 22 -4.79 -7.20 0.41
CA GLY A 22 -5.91 -6.82 -0.45
C GLY A 22 -6.70 -8.02 -0.93
N TRP A 23 -6.01 -9.09 -1.33
CA TRP A 23 -6.66 -10.35 -1.67
C TRP A 23 -7.44 -10.93 -0.50
N LYS A 24 -6.90 -10.90 0.72
CA LYS A 24 -7.59 -11.44 1.91
C LYS A 24 -8.85 -10.64 2.23
N LEU A 25 -8.78 -9.32 2.17
CA LEU A 25 -9.96 -8.45 2.36
C LEU A 25 -11.05 -8.75 1.32
N ALA A 26 -10.65 -9.02 0.07
CA ALA A 26 -11.57 -9.38 -1.00
C ALA A 26 -12.20 -10.77 -0.82
N GLU A 27 -11.43 -11.77 -0.37
CA GLU A 27 -11.95 -13.08 0.02
C GLU A 27 -12.93 -13.01 1.20
N ARG A 28 -12.77 -11.99 2.06
CA ARG A 28 -13.66 -11.72 3.20
C ARG A 28 -14.92 -10.92 2.79
N GLY A 29 -15.11 -10.69 1.50
CA GLY A 29 -16.34 -10.10 0.94
C GLY A 29 -16.27 -8.60 0.66
N SER A 30 -15.14 -7.94 0.92
CA SER A 30 -14.98 -6.52 0.60
C SER A 30 -14.63 -6.30 -0.87
N ARG A 31 -15.05 -5.20 -1.46
CA ARG A 31 -14.60 -4.79 -2.81
C ARG A 31 -13.31 -3.99 -2.68
N VAL A 32 -12.22 -4.46 -3.28
CA VAL A 32 -10.87 -3.95 -3.02
C VAL A 32 -10.21 -3.48 -4.30
N LEU A 33 -9.71 -2.25 -4.31
CA LEU A 33 -8.88 -1.69 -5.38
C LEU A 33 -7.41 -1.69 -4.95
N LEU A 34 -6.58 -2.42 -5.69
CA LEU A 34 -5.12 -2.31 -5.62
C LEU A 34 -4.67 -1.21 -6.57
N VAL A 35 -3.81 -0.31 -6.10
CA VAL A 35 -3.21 0.75 -6.92
C VAL A 35 -1.71 0.56 -6.91
N ASP A 36 -1.13 0.30 -8.07
CA ASP A 36 0.32 0.21 -8.22
C ASP A 36 0.89 1.58 -8.61
N ALA A 37 1.51 2.26 -7.65
CA ALA A 37 2.17 3.53 -7.86
C ALA A 37 3.69 3.42 -7.75
N ASP A 38 4.24 2.20 -7.78
CA ASP A 38 5.66 2.00 -7.99
C ASP A 38 5.95 1.97 -9.50
N PRO A 39 6.78 2.88 -10.04
CA PRO A 39 7.19 2.83 -11.44
C PRO A 39 7.84 1.49 -11.85
N GLN A 40 8.33 0.67 -10.90
CA GLN A 40 8.80 -0.68 -11.21
C GLN A 40 7.67 -1.65 -11.60
N CYS A 41 6.41 -1.26 -11.40
CA CYS A 41 5.22 -2.04 -11.77
C CYS A 41 5.21 -3.46 -11.17
N ASN A 42 5.83 -3.65 -10.00
CA ASN A 42 6.01 -4.97 -9.40
C ASN A 42 4.66 -5.60 -9.03
N LEU A 43 3.72 -4.81 -8.49
CA LEU A 43 2.38 -5.29 -8.15
C LEU A 43 1.61 -5.69 -9.42
N THR A 44 1.70 -4.84 -10.45
CA THR A 44 1.02 -5.05 -11.73
C THR A 44 1.55 -6.31 -12.42
N GLY A 45 2.87 -6.44 -12.54
CA GLY A 45 3.52 -7.60 -13.15
C GLY A 45 3.24 -8.90 -12.40
N LEU A 46 3.19 -8.85 -11.06
CA LEU A 46 2.83 -9.99 -10.22
C LEU A 46 1.42 -10.52 -10.51
N ILE A 47 0.45 -9.63 -10.74
CA ILE A 47 -0.94 -9.99 -10.96
C ILE A 47 -1.18 -10.41 -12.42
N MET A 48 -0.67 -9.63 -13.39
CA MET A 48 -0.93 -9.85 -14.81
C MET A 48 -0.07 -10.98 -15.41
N LYS A 49 1.13 -11.22 -14.88
CA LYS A 49 2.08 -12.23 -15.38
C LYS A 49 2.29 -12.11 -16.90
N ASP A 50 1.93 -13.14 -17.66
CA ASP A 50 2.08 -13.22 -19.10
C ASP A 50 1.23 -12.19 -19.86
N ASP A 51 0.17 -11.66 -19.24
CA ASP A 51 -0.67 -10.62 -19.83
C ASP A 51 -0.05 -9.22 -19.72
N PHE A 52 1.03 -9.03 -18.94
CA PHE A 52 1.61 -7.72 -18.67
C PHE A 52 1.98 -6.96 -19.96
N GLU A 53 2.83 -7.53 -20.81
CA GLU A 53 3.26 -6.89 -22.06
C GLU A 53 2.09 -6.64 -23.03
N ARG A 54 1.17 -7.60 -23.10
CA ARG A 54 -0.03 -7.47 -23.94
C ARG A 54 -0.92 -6.32 -23.46
N TYR A 55 -1.06 -6.16 -22.15
CA TYR A 55 -1.90 -5.14 -21.54
C TYR A 55 -1.50 -3.72 -21.97
N TYR A 56 -0.21 -3.44 -22.09
CA TYR A 56 0.31 -2.11 -22.49
C TYR A 56 0.40 -1.91 -24.01
N THR A 57 0.21 -2.95 -24.83
CA THR A 57 0.27 -2.86 -26.29
C THR A 57 -1.11 -2.91 -26.96
N GLU A 58 -2.07 -3.59 -26.36
CA GLU A 58 -3.42 -3.74 -26.90
C GLU A 58 -4.22 -2.42 -26.84
N PRO A 59 -4.83 -1.95 -27.95
CA PRO A 59 -5.57 -0.69 -27.97
C PRO A 59 -6.69 -0.58 -26.93
N ALA A 60 -7.33 -1.69 -26.58
CA ALA A 60 -8.44 -1.73 -25.62
C ALA A 60 -7.99 -1.51 -24.17
N THR A 61 -6.74 -1.84 -23.82
CA THR A 61 -6.24 -1.85 -22.44
C THR A 61 -5.10 -0.89 -22.17
N ARG A 62 -4.31 -0.52 -23.19
CA ARG A 62 -3.07 0.27 -23.03
C ARG A 62 -3.23 1.61 -22.31
N ARG A 63 -4.45 2.16 -22.26
CA ARG A 63 -4.78 3.41 -21.56
C ARG A 63 -5.40 3.24 -20.17
N ASN A 64 -5.65 2.01 -19.75
CA ASN A 64 -6.27 1.70 -18.45
C ASN A 64 -5.18 1.54 -17.37
N ASN A 65 -4.41 2.61 -17.11
CA ASN A 65 -3.36 2.60 -16.11
C ASN A 65 -3.30 3.94 -15.36
N LEU A 66 -2.56 3.97 -14.25
CA LEU A 66 -2.45 5.12 -13.36
C LEU A 66 -1.94 6.37 -14.07
N MET A 67 -0.97 6.24 -14.99
CA MET A 67 -0.38 7.37 -15.70
C MET A 67 -1.34 7.96 -16.73
N GLU A 68 -1.95 7.13 -17.56
CA GLU A 68 -2.94 7.55 -18.57
C GLU A 68 -4.24 8.07 -17.92
N GLY A 69 -4.60 7.59 -16.73
CA GLY A 69 -5.78 8.05 -16.01
C GLY A 69 -5.68 9.49 -15.51
N VAL A 70 -4.47 9.97 -15.19
CA VAL A 70 -4.24 11.36 -14.74
C VAL A 70 -3.76 12.29 -15.86
N ASP A 71 -3.42 11.74 -17.03
CA ASP A 71 -2.99 12.49 -18.22
C ASP A 71 -3.86 13.72 -18.55
N PRO A 72 -5.21 13.70 -18.40
CA PRO A 72 -6.00 14.89 -18.67
C PRO A 72 -5.60 16.12 -17.84
N ALA A 73 -5.23 15.93 -16.57
CA ALA A 73 -4.74 17.01 -15.72
C ALA A 73 -3.29 17.40 -16.07
N PHE A 74 -2.41 16.41 -16.24
CA PHE A 74 -0.98 16.65 -16.47
C PHE A 74 -0.64 17.23 -17.85
N GLN A 75 -1.48 17.00 -18.85
CA GLN A 75 -1.33 17.58 -20.19
C GLN A 75 -2.27 18.77 -20.45
N GLY A 76 -3.08 19.17 -19.46
CA GLY A 76 -4.04 20.27 -19.62
C GLY A 76 -5.11 19.99 -20.69
N ARG A 77 -5.56 18.74 -20.82
CA ARG A 77 -6.58 18.36 -21.78
C ARG A 77 -7.95 18.87 -21.31
N PRO A 78 -8.87 19.19 -22.24
CA PRO A 78 -10.20 19.68 -21.89
C PRO A 78 -11.11 18.58 -21.30
N GLU A 79 -10.76 17.32 -21.47
CA GLU A 79 -11.53 16.19 -20.96
C GLU A 79 -11.34 16.01 -19.45
N PRO A 80 -12.40 15.67 -18.68
CA PRO A 80 -12.24 15.42 -17.26
C PRO A 80 -11.53 14.09 -17.02
N ILE A 81 -10.87 13.96 -15.86
CA ILE A 81 -10.43 12.67 -15.34
C ILE A 81 -11.66 11.78 -15.15
N ARG A 82 -11.59 10.55 -15.65
CA ARG A 82 -12.65 9.53 -15.53
C ARG A 82 -12.09 8.30 -14.81
N HIS A 83 -12.97 7.37 -14.45
CA HIS A 83 -12.54 6.04 -14.03
C HIS A 83 -11.78 5.35 -15.18
N ILE A 84 -10.92 4.40 -14.82
CA ILE A 84 -10.36 3.46 -15.79
C ILE A 84 -11.07 2.10 -15.67
N ASN A 85 -10.97 1.29 -16.72
CA ASN A 85 -11.39 -0.10 -16.63
C ASN A 85 -10.31 -0.91 -15.91
N CYS A 86 -10.54 -1.26 -14.64
CA CYS A 86 -9.59 -2.04 -13.85
C CYS A 86 -9.35 -3.42 -14.45
N PHE A 87 -8.14 -3.95 -14.25
CA PHE A 87 -7.84 -5.34 -14.58
C PHE A 87 -8.58 -6.28 -13.62
N ALA A 88 -9.29 -7.26 -14.19
CA ALA A 88 -10.06 -8.24 -13.43
C ALA A 88 -9.16 -9.41 -13.01
N ILE A 89 -9.38 -9.93 -11.80
CA ILE A 89 -8.58 -11.02 -11.24
C ILE A 89 -9.46 -12.27 -11.13
N ASP A 90 -9.24 -13.24 -12.01
CA ASP A 90 -10.14 -14.40 -12.20
C ASP A 90 -10.44 -15.19 -10.91
N ARG A 91 -9.43 -15.38 -10.06
CA ARG A 91 -9.55 -16.15 -8.82
C ARG A 91 -10.07 -15.34 -7.63
N ASN A 92 -10.32 -14.04 -7.82
CA ASN A 92 -10.86 -13.16 -6.78
C ASN A 92 -11.65 -11.99 -7.41
N PRO A 93 -12.95 -12.18 -7.73
CA PRO A 93 -13.74 -11.21 -8.50
C PRO A 93 -14.04 -9.90 -7.76
N ASN A 94 -13.79 -9.85 -6.45
CA ASN A 94 -13.94 -8.63 -5.64
C ASN A 94 -12.64 -7.81 -5.59
N LEU A 95 -11.56 -8.29 -6.20
CA LEU A 95 -10.26 -7.63 -6.24
C LEU A 95 -10.02 -7.02 -7.63
N PHE A 96 -9.79 -5.71 -7.63
CA PHE A 96 -9.56 -4.90 -8.82
C PHE A 96 -8.15 -4.35 -8.79
N LEU A 97 -7.52 -4.22 -9.96
CA LEU A 97 -6.21 -3.59 -10.09
C LEU A 97 -6.32 -2.32 -10.96
N LEU A 98 -5.84 -1.21 -10.42
CA LEU A 98 -5.42 0.00 -11.13
C LEU A 98 -3.91 -0.16 -11.44
N PRO A 99 -3.56 -0.53 -12.69
CA PRO A 99 -2.18 -0.85 -13.05
C PRO A 99 -1.25 0.36 -12.98
N GLY A 100 0.01 0.11 -12.64
CA GLY A 100 1.07 1.12 -12.66
C GLY A 100 1.52 1.44 -14.08
N HIS A 101 2.56 2.27 -14.19
CA HIS A 101 3.21 2.52 -15.48
C HIS A 101 4.69 2.86 -15.27
N PRO A 102 5.63 2.32 -16.07
CA PRO A 102 7.07 2.59 -15.91
C PRO A 102 7.44 4.07 -15.96
N ASN A 103 6.74 4.83 -16.80
CA ASN A 103 6.98 6.25 -16.99
C ASN A 103 6.30 7.15 -15.95
N LEU A 104 5.71 6.60 -14.88
CA LEU A 104 5.04 7.40 -13.85
C LEU A 104 5.98 8.47 -13.24
N THR A 105 7.30 8.20 -13.23
CA THR A 105 8.35 9.15 -12.82
C THR A 105 8.41 10.43 -13.67
N GLU A 106 7.92 10.41 -14.92
CA GLU A 106 7.88 11.60 -15.78
C GLU A 106 6.93 12.69 -15.26
N LEU A 107 5.95 12.31 -14.43
CA LEU A 107 5.01 13.24 -13.81
C LEU A 107 5.62 13.98 -12.59
N GLU A 108 6.72 13.46 -12.04
CA GLU A 108 7.29 13.92 -10.78
C GLU A 108 7.79 15.38 -10.81
N PRO A 109 8.49 15.87 -11.85
CA PRO A 109 8.97 17.26 -11.87
C PRO A 109 7.83 18.28 -11.82
N GLN A 110 6.75 18.03 -12.56
CA GLN A 110 5.58 18.92 -12.58
C GLN A 110 4.89 18.93 -11.21
N LEU A 111 4.68 17.75 -10.62
CA LEU A 111 4.05 17.63 -9.31
C LEU A 111 4.91 18.26 -8.22
N SER A 112 6.22 18.02 -8.20
CA SER A 112 7.17 18.60 -7.24
C SER A 112 7.18 20.13 -7.31
N PHE A 113 7.15 20.71 -8.51
CA PHE A 113 7.05 22.15 -8.70
C PHE A 113 5.76 22.72 -8.10
N THR A 114 4.61 22.06 -8.31
CA THR A 114 3.33 22.49 -7.72
C THR A 114 3.28 22.39 -6.20
N GLN A 115 3.94 21.38 -5.62
CA GLN A 115 3.96 21.16 -4.18
C GLN A 115 4.85 22.17 -3.44
N THR A 116 5.85 22.71 -4.12
CA THR A 116 6.84 23.64 -3.54
C THR A 116 6.51 25.11 -3.79
N THR A 117 5.62 25.41 -4.74
CA THR A 117 5.30 26.79 -5.16
C THR A 117 3.91 27.20 -4.67
N GLN A 118 3.85 28.17 -3.76
CA GLN A 118 2.58 28.69 -3.19
C GLN A 118 1.62 29.28 -4.24
N ASN A 119 2.15 29.78 -5.35
CA ASN A 119 1.39 30.33 -6.48
C ASN A 119 1.57 29.47 -7.72
N ALA A 120 1.29 28.16 -7.61
CA ALA A 120 1.26 27.31 -8.80
C ALA A 120 0.36 27.93 -9.87
N PHE A 121 0.80 27.87 -11.13
CA PHE A 121 0.04 28.41 -12.24
C PHE A 121 -1.38 27.83 -12.26
N ALA A 122 -2.36 28.60 -12.72
CA ALA A 122 -3.75 28.14 -12.83
C ALA A 122 -3.88 26.78 -13.56
N THR A 123 -3.01 26.53 -14.55
CA THR A 123 -2.94 25.28 -15.31
C THR A 123 -2.46 24.08 -14.49
N MET A 124 -1.77 24.30 -13.37
CA MET A 124 -1.17 23.26 -12.54
C MET A 124 -1.88 23.05 -11.19
N GLN A 125 -2.87 23.89 -10.86
CA GLN A 125 -3.67 23.77 -9.63
C GLN A 125 -4.43 22.45 -9.53
N ASN A 126 -4.62 21.78 -10.67
CA ASN A 126 -5.32 20.51 -10.81
C ASN A 126 -4.42 19.29 -10.54
N LEU A 127 -3.09 19.43 -10.59
CA LEU A 127 -2.18 18.28 -10.51
C LEU A 127 -2.23 17.56 -9.15
N PRO A 128 -2.22 18.28 -8.00
CA PRO A 128 -2.19 17.60 -6.71
C PRO A 128 -3.42 16.75 -6.44
N GLY A 129 -4.61 17.14 -6.92
CA GLY A 129 -5.85 16.38 -6.72
C GLY A 129 -6.15 15.37 -7.83
N ALA A 130 -5.34 15.29 -8.90
CA ALA A 130 -5.60 14.44 -10.06
C ALA A 130 -5.66 12.95 -9.69
N PHE A 131 -4.69 12.45 -8.91
CA PHE A 131 -4.71 11.06 -8.44
C PHE A 131 -5.91 10.76 -7.56
N ASN A 132 -6.29 11.71 -6.69
CA ASN A 132 -7.48 11.57 -5.86
C ASN A 132 -8.75 11.44 -6.72
N ALA A 133 -8.92 12.30 -7.72
CA ALA A 133 -10.07 12.27 -8.62
C ALA A 133 -10.15 10.93 -9.39
N LEU A 134 -9.02 10.44 -9.92
CA LEU A 134 -8.99 9.15 -10.61
C LEU A 134 -9.40 8.00 -9.69
N ILE A 135 -8.85 7.96 -8.47
CA ILE A 135 -9.15 6.92 -7.49
C ILE A 135 -10.61 7.00 -7.03
N GLU A 136 -11.14 8.18 -6.70
CA GLU A 136 -12.55 8.34 -6.30
C GLU A 136 -13.50 7.91 -7.43
N ASN A 137 -13.29 8.39 -8.66
CA ASN A 137 -14.12 8.01 -9.80
C ASN A 137 -14.11 6.49 -10.04
N THR A 138 -12.96 5.85 -9.86
CA THR A 138 -12.83 4.39 -9.96
C THR A 138 -13.53 3.69 -8.79
N CYS A 139 -13.40 4.23 -7.57
CA CYS A 139 -14.08 3.69 -6.39
C CYS A 139 -15.61 3.73 -6.52
N GLU A 140 -16.15 4.80 -7.09
CA GLU A 140 -17.60 4.94 -7.30
C GLU A 140 -18.14 3.88 -8.28
N VAL A 141 -17.49 3.71 -9.44
CA VAL A 141 -17.94 2.76 -10.47
C VAL A 141 -17.85 1.31 -10.00
N TYR A 142 -16.80 1.00 -9.23
CA TYR A 142 -16.57 -0.36 -8.74
C TYR A 142 -17.03 -0.56 -7.29
N GLU A 143 -17.77 0.37 -6.69
CA GLU A 143 -18.30 0.29 -5.31
C GLU A 143 -17.23 -0.17 -4.29
N ILE A 144 -16.06 0.47 -4.30
CA ILE A 144 -14.87 0.00 -3.58
C ILE A 144 -14.95 0.33 -2.07
N ASP A 145 -14.76 -0.69 -1.23
CA ASP A 145 -14.68 -0.58 0.23
C ASP A 145 -13.28 -0.20 0.74
N TYR A 146 -12.25 -0.72 0.07
CA TYR A 146 -10.85 -0.55 0.43
C TYR A 146 -9.98 -0.24 -0.79
N VAL A 147 -9.11 0.75 -0.67
CA VAL A 147 -8.05 1.01 -1.64
C VAL A 147 -6.72 0.72 -0.97
N LEU A 148 -5.89 -0.13 -1.55
CA LEU A 148 -4.53 -0.39 -1.08
C LEU A 148 -3.55 0.15 -2.12
N ILE A 149 -2.76 1.14 -1.73
CA ILE A 149 -1.82 1.84 -2.62
C ILE A 149 -0.40 1.34 -2.33
N ASP A 150 0.22 0.72 -3.33
CA ASP A 150 1.61 0.30 -3.29
C ASP A 150 2.53 1.46 -3.72
N LEU A 151 3.39 1.90 -2.81
CA LEU A 151 4.34 2.98 -3.06
C LEU A 151 5.76 2.44 -3.18
N ASN A 152 6.56 3.09 -4.01
CA ASN A 152 7.99 2.83 -4.09
C ASN A 152 8.72 3.32 -2.80
N PRO A 153 10.00 2.96 -2.57
CA PRO A 153 10.73 3.39 -1.37
C PRO A 153 11.20 4.87 -1.40
N GLY A 154 10.94 5.61 -2.47
CA GLY A 154 11.37 7.00 -2.60
C GLY A 154 10.65 7.96 -1.65
N LEU A 155 11.26 9.10 -1.38
CA LEU A 155 10.62 10.26 -0.75
C LEU A 155 10.19 11.26 -1.84
N SER A 156 9.50 10.78 -2.87
CA SER A 156 9.10 11.52 -4.06
C SER A 156 7.85 12.38 -3.85
N ALA A 157 7.62 13.34 -4.77
CA ALA A 157 6.41 14.15 -4.80
C ALA A 157 5.14 13.29 -5.01
N ILE A 158 5.25 12.23 -5.83
CA ILE A 158 4.15 11.29 -6.11
C ILE A 158 3.80 10.49 -4.85
N ASN A 159 4.81 9.94 -4.16
CA ASN A 159 4.58 9.21 -2.90
C ASN A 159 3.98 10.11 -1.84
N GLN A 160 4.49 11.34 -1.69
CA GLN A 160 3.90 12.31 -0.77
C GLN A 160 2.43 12.56 -1.11
N ASN A 161 2.12 12.79 -2.38
CA ASN A 161 0.75 13.06 -2.82
C ASN A 161 -0.20 11.89 -2.54
N LEU A 162 0.16 10.69 -2.99
CA LEU A 162 -0.64 9.47 -2.77
C LEU A 162 -0.75 9.08 -1.29
N PHE A 163 0.33 9.28 -0.51
CA PHE A 163 0.30 9.12 0.94
C PHE A 163 -0.71 10.09 1.56
N SER A 164 -0.64 11.38 1.21
CA SER A 164 -1.47 12.43 1.78
C SER A 164 -2.96 12.29 1.48
N ILE A 165 -3.35 11.59 0.41
CA ILE A 165 -4.77 11.32 0.08
C ILE A 165 -5.29 10.00 0.68
N SER A 166 -4.50 9.33 1.52
CA SER A 166 -4.90 8.09 2.22
C SER A 166 -5.57 8.36 3.57
N ASP A 167 -6.30 7.37 4.08
CA ASP A 167 -6.91 7.42 5.41
C ASP A 167 -5.96 6.86 6.46
N MET A 168 -5.25 5.79 6.11
CA MET A 168 -4.39 5.05 7.00
C MET A 168 -3.08 4.70 6.32
N PHE A 169 -2.00 4.67 7.08
CA PHE A 169 -0.73 4.09 6.65
C PHE A 169 -0.22 3.04 7.62
N ILE A 170 0.43 2.02 7.06
CA ILE A 170 1.06 0.92 7.78
C ILE A 170 2.55 0.93 7.41
N ILE A 171 3.41 0.71 8.41
CA ILE A 171 4.86 0.68 8.20
C ILE A 171 5.33 -0.78 8.21
N PRO A 172 5.63 -1.36 7.03
CA PRO A 172 6.28 -2.65 6.99
C PRO A 172 7.77 -2.51 7.31
N THR A 173 8.29 -3.41 8.13
CA THR A 173 9.68 -3.39 8.62
C THR A 173 10.29 -4.79 8.61
N ASN A 174 11.58 -4.88 8.27
CA ASN A 174 12.35 -6.10 8.46
C ASN A 174 13.18 -5.98 9.77
N PRO A 175 13.44 -7.08 10.48
CA PRO A 175 14.21 -7.06 11.72
C PRO A 175 15.71 -6.95 11.48
N ASP A 176 16.14 -5.76 11.07
CA ASP A 176 17.54 -5.41 10.85
C ASP A 176 17.81 -3.93 11.19
N PRO A 177 19.08 -3.55 11.42
CA PRO A 177 19.43 -2.18 11.84
C PRO A 177 19.03 -1.08 10.87
N PHE A 178 18.94 -1.35 9.57
CA PHE A 178 18.53 -0.34 8.59
C PHE A 178 17.06 0.01 8.72
N SER A 179 16.22 -0.94 9.15
CA SER A 179 14.82 -0.63 9.44
C SER A 179 14.69 0.31 10.64
N LEU A 180 15.54 0.16 11.66
CA LEU A 180 15.57 1.07 12.81
C LEU A 180 15.95 2.51 12.40
N MET A 181 16.99 2.66 11.58
CA MET A 181 17.34 3.97 10.99
C MET A 181 16.15 4.54 10.20
N ALA A 182 15.41 3.66 9.50
CA ALA A 182 14.29 4.10 8.70
C ALA A 182 13.14 4.70 9.54
N ILE A 183 12.85 4.12 10.70
CA ILE A 183 11.85 4.65 11.64
C ILE A 183 12.18 6.09 12.07
N ASN A 184 13.45 6.37 12.37
CA ASN A 184 13.89 7.71 12.78
C ASN A 184 13.71 8.77 11.68
N THR A 185 13.99 8.41 10.42
CA THR A 185 13.74 9.32 9.29
C THR A 185 12.24 9.55 9.09
N LEU A 186 11.41 8.51 9.17
CA LEU A 186 9.96 8.61 9.01
C LEU A 186 9.33 9.52 10.08
N ALA A 187 9.85 9.50 11.31
CA ALA A 187 9.41 10.38 12.39
C ALA A 187 9.56 11.88 12.07
N ASN A 188 10.44 12.23 11.13
CA ASN A 188 10.64 13.62 10.65
C ASN A 188 9.92 13.90 9.31
N VAL A 189 9.83 12.90 8.43
CA VAL A 189 9.26 13.06 7.08
C VAL A 189 7.74 13.12 7.12
N LEU A 190 7.08 12.17 7.79
CA LEU A 190 5.61 12.03 7.72
C LEU A 190 4.87 13.25 8.32
N PRO A 191 5.29 13.83 9.47
CA PRO A 191 4.71 15.07 9.96
C PRO A 191 4.87 16.26 8.99
N ARG A 192 5.96 16.31 8.21
CA ARG A 192 6.13 17.34 7.18
C ARG A 192 5.15 17.14 6.02
N TRP A 193 5.00 15.91 5.56
CA TRP A 193 4.02 15.57 4.51
C TRP A 193 2.59 15.91 4.93
N SER A 194 2.20 15.64 6.16
CA SER A 194 0.89 16.03 6.72
C SER A 194 0.69 17.56 6.70
N ARG A 195 1.70 18.35 7.10
CA ARG A 195 1.62 19.82 7.01
C ARG A 195 1.53 20.32 5.57
N SER A 196 2.32 19.75 4.67
CA SER A 196 2.25 20.09 3.25
C SER A 196 0.90 19.73 2.63
N ALA A 197 0.29 18.62 3.05
CA ALA A 197 -1.06 18.24 2.62
C ALA A 197 -2.12 19.28 3.00
N ALA A 198 -2.08 19.77 4.25
CA ALA A 198 -2.98 20.83 4.72
C ALA A 198 -2.80 22.13 3.90
N GLN A 199 -1.55 22.51 3.60
CA GLN A 199 -1.27 23.66 2.73
C GLN A 199 -1.80 23.47 1.30
N MET A 200 -1.63 22.28 0.73
CA MET A 200 -2.15 21.96 -0.61
C MET A 200 -3.69 22.00 -0.64
N LYS A 201 -4.34 21.46 0.38
CA LYS A 201 -5.81 21.56 0.53
C LYS A 201 -6.27 23.02 0.47
N ASP A 202 -5.69 23.89 1.29
CA ASP A 202 -6.12 25.29 1.35
C ASP A 202 -5.82 26.05 0.04
N ALA A 203 -4.66 25.78 -0.57
CA ALA A 203 -4.22 26.43 -1.82
C ALA A 203 -5.04 25.99 -3.04
N PHE A 204 -5.49 24.74 -3.09
CA PHE A 204 -6.14 24.14 -4.27
C PHE A 204 -7.62 23.83 -4.08
N GLN A 205 -8.27 24.36 -3.03
CA GLN A 205 -9.69 24.12 -2.74
C GLN A 205 -10.65 24.50 -3.88
N ASN A 206 -10.26 25.45 -4.74
CA ASN A 206 -11.08 25.95 -5.86
C ASN A 206 -10.67 25.37 -7.23
N SER A 207 -9.76 24.40 -7.26
CA SER A 207 -9.35 23.76 -8.51
C SER A 207 -10.43 22.78 -8.99
N SER A 208 -10.35 22.34 -10.26
CA SER A 208 -11.28 21.33 -10.80
C SER A 208 -11.12 19.98 -10.11
N TYR A 209 -9.93 19.70 -9.58
CA TYR A 209 -9.62 18.51 -8.80
C TYR A 209 -9.04 18.96 -7.45
N PRO A 210 -9.89 19.32 -6.47
CA PRO A 210 -9.42 19.81 -5.19
C PRO A 210 -8.62 18.74 -4.46
N PHE A 211 -7.57 19.18 -3.76
CA PHE A 211 -6.80 18.27 -2.91
C PHE A 211 -7.65 17.90 -1.67
N PRO A 212 -7.79 16.61 -1.33
CA PRO A 212 -8.73 16.19 -0.30
C PRO A 212 -8.24 16.60 1.10
N ASP A 213 -9.19 16.88 1.99
CA ASP A 213 -8.93 17.13 3.40
C ASP A 213 -8.76 15.81 4.16
N ARG A 214 -7.58 15.21 4.02
CA ARG A 214 -7.22 13.96 4.71
C ARG A 214 -5.93 14.16 5.51
N ASN A 215 -5.84 13.46 6.64
CA ASN A 215 -4.63 13.36 7.44
C ASN A 215 -4.39 11.89 7.79
N PRO A 216 -3.54 11.18 7.03
CA PRO A 216 -3.32 9.75 7.19
C PRO A 216 -3.00 9.37 8.63
N LYS A 217 -3.69 8.35 9.13
CA LYS A 217 -3.56 7.85 10.50
C LYS A 217 -2.65 6.61 10.54
N PHE A 218 -1.82 6.53 11.56
CA PHE A 218 -0.91 5.41 11.75
C PHE A 218 -1.68 4.18 12.19
N GLY A 219 -1.79 3.19 11.31
CA GLY A 219 -2.45 1.93 11.62
C GLY A 219 -1.59 1.06 12.54
N GLY A 220 -0.30 0.98 12.26
CA GLY A 220 0.66 0.18 13.02
C GLY A 220 1.82 -0.27 12.16
N ALA A 221 2.63 -1.17 12.71
CA ALA A 221 3.80 -1.73 12.05
C ALA A 221 3.66 -3.23 11.82
N VAL A 222 4.20 -3.70 10.70
CA VAL A 222 4.19 -5.12 10.34
C VAL A 222 5.63 -5.60 10.23
N MET A 223 5.99 -6.57 11.06
CA MET A 223 7.32 -7.18 11.05
C MET A 223 7.38 -8.29 10.01
N GLN A 224 8.38 -8.25 9.12
CA GLN A 224 8.44 -9.14 7.96
C GLN A 224 9.80 -9.81 7.79
N ARG A 225 9.81 -10.89 6.99
CA ARG A 225 11.03 -11.55 6.48
C ARG A 225 11.97 -12.07 7.58
N PHE A 226 11.40 -12.65 8.63
CA PHE A 226 12.16 -13.36 9.66
C PHE A 226 11.96 -14.87 9.56
N ASN A 227 12.94 -15.62 10.06
CA ASN A 227 12.86 -17.07 10.15
C ASN A 227 12.33 -17.50 11.52
N ILE A 228 11.46 -18.50 11.49
CA ILE A 228 10.94 -19.17 12.69
C ILE A 228 11.85 -20.35 13.08
N ARG A 229 12.12 -20.51 14.37
CA ARG A 229 12.69 -21.72 15.00
C ARG A 229 11.81 -22.09 16.19
N ASN A 230 11.34 -23.35 16.26
CA ASN A 230 10.46 -23.85 17.32
C ASN A 230 9.20 -22.99 17.54
N GLY A 231 8.57 -22.54 16.45
CA GLY A 231 7.34 -21.75 16.49
C GLY A 231 7.50 -20.27 16.90
N ARG A 232 8.73 -19.78 17.10
CA ARG A 232 9.02 -18.38 17.41
C ARG A 232 10.07 -17.78 16.48
N PRO A 233 10.13 -16.44 16.30
CA PRO A 233 11.24 -15.79 15.61
C PRO A 233 12.58 -16.21 16.23
N ALA A 234 13.61 -16.47 15.40
CA ALA A 234 14.94 -16.77 15.92
C ALA A 234 15.47 -15.59 16.77
N ALA A 235 16.20 -15.88 17.85
CA ALA A 235 16.58 -14.88 18.86
C ALA A 235 17.20 -13.56 18.30
N PRO A 236 18.12 -13.60 17.31
CA PRO A 236 18.65 -12.35 16.73
C PRO A 236 17.57 -11.48 16.07
N PHE A 237 16.57 -12.10 15.42
CA PHE A 237 15.47 -11.35 14.84
C PHE A 237 14.55 -10.78 15.91
N ARG A 238 14.27 -11.54 16.98
CA ARG A 238 13.42 -11.07 18.08
C ARG A 238 13.98 -9.79 18.72
N ASN A 239 15.29 -9.77 19.02
CA ASN A 239 15.93 -8.59 19.59
C ASN A 239 15.78 -7.36 18.66
N ASN A 240 16.04 -7.53 17.37
CA ASN A 240 15.87 -6.44 16.39
C ASN A 240 14.40 -5.99 16.27
N MET A 241 13.44 -6.92 16.32
CA MET A 241 12.01 -6.58 16.32
C MET A 241 11.66 -5.72 17.52
N ASP A 242 12.11 -6.11 18.71
CA ASP A 242 11.83 -5.40 19.95
C ASP A 242 12.46 -4.00 19.95
N GLU A 243 13.68 -3.84 19.43
CA GLU A 243 14.32 -2.53 19.25
C GLU A 243 13.54 -1.63 18.28
N ILE A 244 13.09 -2.17 17.14
CA ILE A 244 12.29 -1.42 16.17
C ILE A 244 10.95 -1.00 16.77
N LEU A 245 10.25 -1.92 17.44
CA LEU A 245 8.97 -1.63 18.11
C LEU A 245 9.15 -0.57 19.21
N THR A 246 10.24 -0.64 19.97
CA THR A 246 10.58 0.38 20.98
C THR A 246 10.81 1.74 20.34
N ALA A 247 11.51 1.81 19.20
CA ALA A 247 11.70 3.07 18.48
C ALA A 247 10.38 3.61 17.90
N ILE A 248 9.48 2.73 17.47
CA ILE A 248 8.15 3.13 17.02
C ILE A 248 7.36 3.75 18.18
N GLU A 249 7.33 3.09 19.33
CA GLU A 249 6.63 3.55 20.54
C GLU A 249 7.19 4.86 21.09
N THR A 250 8.52 4.98 21.17
CA THR A 250 9.17 6.09 21.90
C THR A 250 9.53 7.29 21.02
N THR A 251 9.63 7.10 19.70
CA THR A 251 10.11 8.14 18.77
C THR A 251 9.10 8.45 17.68
N LEU A 252 8.67 7.43 16.91
CA LEU A 252 7.79 7.65 15.77
C LEU A 252 6.37 8.04 16.19
N ALA A 253 5.70 7.22 17.00
CA ALA A 253 4.31 7.44 17.40
C ALA A 253 4.11 8.79 18.12
N PRO A 254 4.99 9.24 19.04
CA PRO A 254 4.89 10.57 19.62
C PRO A 254 5.04 11.69 18.60
N SER A 255 5.90 11.52 17.59
CA SER A 255 6.06 12.51 16.51
C SER A 255 4.81 12.60 15.64
N LEU A 256 4.22 11.45 15.31
CA LEU A 256 2.97 11.35 14.56
C LEU A 256 1.78 11.92 15.35
N ALA A 257 1.69 11.66 16.65
CA ALA A 257 0.64 12.18 17.52
C ALA A 257 0.65 13.72 17.55
N ARG A 258 1.83 14.36 17.61
CA ARG A 258 1.96 15.82 17.50
C ARG A 258 1.45 16.38 16.16
N ALA A 259 1.47 15.58 15.10
CA ALA A 259 0.92 15.92 13.78
C ALA A 259 -0.54 15.45 13.61
N SER A 260 -1.19 14.99 14.69
CA SER A 260 -2.53 14.40 14.65
C SER A 260 -2.66 13.21 13.69
N MET A 261 -1.58 12.43 13.51
CA MET A 261 -1.49 11.28 12.60
C MET A 261 -1.64 9.94 13.33
N THR A 262 -2.16 9.92 14.57
CA THR A 262 -2.50 8.68 15.29
C THR A 262 -4.00 8.60 15.49
N TYR A 263 -4.50 7.37 15.65
CA TYR A 263 -5.85 7.15 16.15
C TYR A 263 -5.92 7.39 17.66
N PRO A 264 -7.12 7.60 18.23
CA PRO A 264 -7.32 7.46 19.68
C PRO A 264 -6.94 6.05 20.15
N ASN A 265 -6.44 5.94 21.39
CA ASN A 265 -6.02 4.64 21.97
C ASN A 265 -7.13 3.57 21.95
N THR A 266 -8.39 3.98 22.09
CA THR A 266 -9.55 3.09 22.02
C THR A 266 -9.65 2.32 20.70
N VAL A 267 -9.18 2.89 19.59
CA VAL A 267 -9.15 2.21 18.28
C VAL A 267 -8.10 1.11 18.26
N TYR A 268 -6.90 1.39 18.77
CA TYR A 268 -5.83 0.40 18.87
C TYR A 268 -6.22 -0.74 19.82
N GLU A 269 -6.78 -0.41 20.99
CA GLU A 269 -7.26 -1.38 21.99
C GLU A 269 -8.37 -2.28 21.42
N ALA A 270 -9.37 -1.70 20.74
CA ALA A 270 -10.44 -2.46 20.11
C ALA A 270 -9.91 -3.43 19.05
N ALA A 271 -8.88 -3.01 18.30
CA ALA A 271 -8.23 -3.82 17.27
C ALA A 271 -7.20 -4.82 17.84
N GLY A 272 -6.97 -4.85 19.15
CA GLY A 272 -5.97 -5.71 19.79
C GLY A 272 -4.52 -5.34 19.43
N ILE A 273 -4.28 -4.11 18.99
CA ILE A 273 -2.95 -3.61 18.65
C ILE A 273 -2.25 -3.19 19.95
N PRO A 274 -1.10 -3.78 20.31
CA PRO A 274 -0.36 -3.44 21.51
C PRO A 274 0.16 -2.00 21.49
N HIS A 275 0.54 -1.47 22.66
CA HIS A 275 1.08 -0.10 22.81
C HIS A 275 2.35 0.18 21.99
N ASN A 276 3.09 -0.87 21.62
CA ASN A 276 4.26 -0.75 20.74
C ASN A 276 3.89 -0.76 19.24
N TYR A 277 2.60 -0.75 18.91
CA TYR A 277 2.02 -0.67 17.57
C TYR A 277 2.37 -1.85 16.63
N GLY A 278 2.86 -2.97 17.18
CA GLY A 278 3.11 -4.19 16.42
C GLY A 278 1.80 -4.87 16.01
N MET A 279 1.41 -4.72 14.75
CA MET A 279 0.11 -5.15 14.23
C MET A 279 0.12 -6.60 13.72
N ALA A 280 1.20 -7.01 13.06
CA ALA A 280 1.35 -8.36 12.54
C ALA A 280 2.82 -8.76 12.41
N GLU A 281 3.10 -10.05 12.54
CA GLU A 281 4.42 -10.63 12.28
C GLU A 281 4.27 -11.68 11.16
N ILE A 282 4.83 -11.38 9.98
CA ILE A 282 4.76 -12.24 8.80
C ILE A 282 6.14 -12.85 8.53
N PRO A 283 6.33 -14.16 8.79
CA PRO A 283 7.57 -14.85 8.50
C PRO A 283 7.92 -14.84 7.02
N ASP A 284 9.17 -15.18 6.69
CA ASP A 284 9.56 -15.40 5.30
C ASP A 284 8.72 -16.54 4.68
N PHE A 285 8.18 -16.28 3.49
CA PHE A 285 7.35 -17.23 2.73
C PHE A 285 8.14 -18.43 2.18
N GLN A 286 9.47 -18.36 2.20
CA GLN A 286 10.38 -19.40 1.74
C GLN A 286 10.03 -19.85 0.31
N SER A 287 10.02 -21.16 0.09
CA SER A 287 9.78 -21.79 -1.21
C SER A 287 8.35 -21.65 -1.74
N LEU A 288 7.39 -21.14 -0.96
CA LEU A 288 6.04 -20.84 -1.44
C LEU A 288 5.97 -19.54 -2.25
N LEU A 289 6.86 -18.58 -1.99
CA LEU A 289 6.80 -17.27 -2.66
C LEU A 289 7.05 -17.35 -4.17
N PRO A 290 8.07 -18.09 -4.67
CA PRO A 290 8.28 -18.21 -6.11
C PRO A 290 7.07 -18.86 -6.82
N GLN A 291 6.40 -19.80 -6.16
CA GLN A 291 5.22 -20.49 -6.70
C GLN A 291 4.03 -19.53 -6.78
N SER A 292 3.80 -18.79 -5.69
CA SER A 292 2.82 -17.70 -5.62
C SER A 292 3.01 -16.70 -6.75
N HIS A 293 4.25 -16.27 -7.00
CA HIS A 293 4.57 -15.33 -8.07
C HIS A 293 4.33 -15.92 -9.47
N SER A 294 4.68 -17.18 -9.71
CA SER A 294 4.44 -17.82 -11.02
C SER A 294 2.95 -17.98 -11.33
N ILE A 295 2.11 -18.15 -10.30
CA ILE A 295 0.67 -18.35 -10.47
C ILE A 295 -0.10 -17.03 -10.40
N GLY A 296 0.45 -15.99 -9.76
CA GLY A 296 -0.18 -14.68 -9.63
C GLY A 296 -1.25 -14.66 -8.55
N VAL A 297 -1.05 -15.44 -7.48
CA VAL A 297 -1.94 -15.52 -6.32
C VAL A 297 -1.13 -15.43 -5.03
N PRO A 298 -1.69 -14.94 -3.91
CA PRO A 298 -1.01 -14.97 -2.62
C PRO A 298 -0.59 -16.38 -2.22
N VAL A 299 0.43 -16.52 -1.38
CA VAL A 299 0.93 -17.84 -0.96
C VAL A 299 -0.18 -18.74 -0.41
N TYR A 300 -1.10 -18.16 0.38
CA TYR A 300 -2.18 -18.90 1.03
C TYR A 300 -3.31 -19.30 0.07
N ALA A 301 -3.31 -18.76 -1.16
CA ALA A 301 -4.28 -19.09 -2.19
C ALA A 301 -3.77 -20.18 -3.14
N LEU A 302 -2.50 -20.59 -3.05
CA LEU A 302 -1.97 -21.70 -3.86
C LEU A 302 -2.78 -22.99 -3.64
N LEU A 303 -3.21 -23.63 -4.73
CA LEU A 303 -3.80 -24.96 -4.68
C LEU A 303 -2.72 -26.03 -4.43
N ASP A 304 -3.11 -27.19 -3.89
CA ASP A 304 -2.16 -28.26 -3.55
C ASP A 304 -1.32 -28.71 -4.76
N ASN A 305 -1.94 -28.77 -5.94
CA ASN A 305 -1.27 -29.13 -7.20
C ASN A 305 -0.36 -28.00 -7.75
N GLU A 306 -0.61 -26.74 -7.38
CA GLU A 306 0.21 -25.57 -7.78
C GLU A 306 1.51 -25.46 -6.97
N ILE A 307 1.60 -26.13 -5.81
CA ILE A 307 2.81 -26.18 -5.00
C ILE A 307 3.93 -27.01 -5.68
N GLY A 308 3.62 -27.87 -6.66
CA GLY A 308 4.63 -28.58 -7.45
C GLY A 308 5.57 -29.47 -6.62
N ARG A 309 5.11 -29.98 -5.48
CA ARG A 309 5.80 -30.96 -4.61
C ARG A 309 4.90 -32.16 -4.37
N THR A 310 5.49 -33.25 -3.86
CA THR A 310 4.77 -34.49 -3.56
C THR A 310 5.17 -35.05 -2.19
N GLY A 311 4.36 -35.97 -1.67
CA GLY A 311 4.64 -36.68 -0.42
C GLY A 311 4.72 -35.77 0.80
N THR A 312 5.62 -36.10 1.73
CA THR A 312 5.79 -35.38 3.02
C THR A 312 6.13 -33.90 2.84
N VAL A 313 6.86 -33.55 1.78
CA VAL A 313 7.23 -32.15 1.50
C VAL A 313 6.00 -31.33 1.14
N LEU A 314 5.08 -31.88 0.35
CA LEU A 314 3.81 -31.22 0.03
C LEU A 314 2.99 -31.01 1.30
N ALA A 315 2.86 -32.02 2.16
CA ALA A 315 2.10 -31.92 3.41
C ALA A 315 2.62 -30.78 4.31
N GLN A 316 3.95 -30.65 4.46
CA GLN A 316 4.56 -29.56 5.22
C GLN A 316 4.34 -28.18 4.58
N MET A 317 4.32 -28.09 3.25
CA MET A 317 4.06 -26.84 2.54
C MET A 317 2.59 -26.42 2.64
N VAL A 318 1.66 -27.37 2.60
CA VAL A 318 0.23 -27.14 2.84
C VAL A 318 0.00 -26.61 4.25
N GLU A 319 0.62 -27.22 5.27
CA GLU A 319 0.53 -26.72 6.65
C GLU A 319 1.04 -25.28 6.78
N LYS A 320 2.19 -24.96 6.16
CA LYS A 320 2.73 -23.59 6.13
C LYS A 320 1.81 -22.61 5.39
N ARG A 321 1.26 -23.01 4.24
CA ARG A 321 0.30 -22.23 3.46
C ARG A 321 -0.91 -21.86 4.32
N ASP A 322 -1.46 -22.84 5.01
CA ASP A 322 -2.67 -22.67 5.83
C ASP A 322 -2.37 -21.82 7.08
N ALA A 323 -1.15 -21.91 7.64
CA ALA A 323 -0.71 -20.99 8.68
C ALA A 323 -0.64 -19.54 8.18
N PHE A 324 -0.10 -19.28 6.98
CA PHE A 324 -0.13 -17.95 6.38
C PHE A 324 -1.55 -17.47 6.11
N ASN A 325 -2.48 -18.36 5.75
CA ASN A 325 -3.89 -18.03 5.60
C ASN A 325 -4.46 -17.47 6.90
N GLY A 326 -4.19 -18.15 8.03
CA GLY A 326 -4.58 -17.70 9.36
C GLY A 326 -4.00 -16.32 9.71
N MET A 327 -2.69 -16.13 9.51
CA MET A 327 -2.00 -14.86 9.78
C MET A 327 -2.60 -13.68 8.99
N PHE A 328 -2.84 -13.84 7.69
CA PHE A 328 -3.44 -12.77 6.88
C PHE A 328 -4.91 -12.55 7.21
N ASN A 329 -5.64 -13.60 7.59
CA ASN A 329 -7.02 -13.48 8.04
C ASN A 329 -7.12 -12.68 9.34
N ASP A 330 -6.22 -12.89 10.30
CA ASP A 330 -6.15 -12.09 11.52
C ASP A 330 -5.71 -10.66 11.23
N PHE A 331 -4.74 -10.46 10.33
CA PHE A 331 -4.35 -9.13 9.88
C PHE A 331 -5.52 -8.38 9.22
N ALA A 332 -6.30 -9.04 8.35
CA ALA A 332 -7.48 -8.45 7.73
C ALA A 332 -8.56 -8.07 8.77
N ARG A 333 -8.80 -8.91 9.78
CA ARG A 333 -9.72 -8.58 10.90
C ARG A 333 -9.27 -7.35 11.67
N ILE A 334 -7.97 -7.20 11.94
CA ILE A 334 -7.44 -6.00 12.60
C ILE A 334 -7.78 -4.75 11.78
N ILE A 335 -7.60 -4.80 10.46
CA ILE A 335 -7.90 -3.69 9.55
C ILE A 335 -9.39 -3.34 9.51
N GLU A 336 -10.25 -4.35 9.48
CA GLU A 336 -11.71 -4.19 9.58
C GLU A 336 -12.11 -3.54 10.92
N THR A 337 -11.53 -3.99 12.03
CA THR A 337 -11.80 -3.42 13.35
C THR A 337 -11.31 -1.98 13.46
N VAL A 338 -10.13 -1.66 12.93
CA VAL A 338 -9.65 -0.26 12.86
C VAL A 338 -10.63 0.58 12.05
N LYS A 339 -11.05 0.14 10.85
CA LYS A 339 -12.03 0.86 10.01
C LYS A 339 -13.35 1.09 10.75
N ALA A 340 -13.82 0.13 11.54
CA ALA A 340 -15.10 0.23 12.25
C ALA A 340 -15.07 1.19 13.46
N ASN A 341 -13.89 1.50 13.99
CA ASN A 341 -13.72 2.32 15.20
C ASN A 341 -12.99 3.65 14.95
N ALA A 342 -12.48 3.88 13.73
CA ALA A 342 -11.81 5.09 13.27
C ALA A 342 -12.81 6.20 12.95
#